data_AF-A0A7D7LBX8-F1
#
_entry.id   AF-A0A7D7LBX8-F1
#
_cell.length_a   1.000
_cell.length_b   1.000
_cell.length_c   1.000
_cell.angle_alpha   90.00
_cell.angle_beta   90.00
_cell.angle_gamma   90.00
#
_symmetry.space_group_name_H-M   'P 1'
#
loop_
_entity.id
_entity.type
_entity.pdbx_description
1 polymer ?
#
loop_
_entity_poly.entity_id
_entity_poly.type
_entity_poly.pdbx_seq_one_letter_code
_entity_poly.pdbx_strand_id
1 'polypeptide(L)'
;MRRADRRDSNYDNAVNNPRSKQKEPTPYHELKLSLMTVRLNLEEAASERDKWQQRAKENEEAASQLVHVQQEIQTYQIETNKLKEQVTQNYRFYIDEQENYQKTLCLYKEEKAKISQLVHVHQREIQTCQLEANELKERVTQNYNFYIDEQKSHQQTLCLYNEEKARATEFITKYEAVNSEREMYLSLYNETKAELKHERRSKASIKGWETRRKAENEKLKREISQMVVLLRESLESKDEAVNSLYIVAERMDRIQSLVDSVEEETTNNPIGLVQKFKRIWLAIKDILSE
;
A
#
# COMPACT_ATOMS: atom_id res chain seq x y z
N MET A 1 -25.30 -111.38 134.06
CA MET A 1 -26.77 -111.27 134.19
C MET A 1 -27.11 -109.79 134.25
N ARG A 2 -27.92 -109.29 133.30
CA ARG A 2 -29.33 -108.88 133.53
C ARG A 2 -29.44 -107.61 134.39
N ARG A 3 -29.93 -106.50 133.81
CA ARG A 3 -31.35 -106.10 133.63
C ARG A 3 -31.78 -105.17 134.78
N ALA A 4 -32.53 -104.15 134.36
CA ALA A 4 -33.65 -103.52 135.04
C ALA A 4 -33.36 -102.72 136.32
N ASP A 5 -33.72 -101.44 136.32
CA ASP A 5 -34.98 -100.93 136.88
C ASP A 5 -34.86 -99.40 137.05
N ARG A 6 -35.77 -98.63 136.43
CA ARG A 6 -36.85 -97.91 137.14
C ARG A 6 -36.37 -97.15 138.38
N ARG A 7 -36.34 -95.82 138.32
CA ARG A 7 -36.61 -94.92 139.46
C ARG A 7 -36.75 -93.45 139.04
N ASP A 8 -38.01 -93.01 139.10
CA ASP A 8 -38.61 -91.72 139.48
C ASP A 8 -37.99 -90.35 139.19
N SER A 9 -38.88 -89.49 138.68
CA SER A 9 -38.78 -88.07 138.33
C SER A 9 -38.64 -87.10 139.52
N ASN A 10 -37.84 -87.45 140.52
CA ASN A 10 -37.46 -86.52 141.60
C ASN A 10 -35.98 -86.63 142.01
N TYR A 11 -35.13 -87.14 141.11
CA TYR A 11 -33.68 -87.30 141.31
C TYR A 11 -32.82 -86.27 140.53
N ASP A 12 -33.45 -85.28 139.89
CA ASP A 12 -32.77 -84.22 139.11
C ASP A 12 -32.23 -83.06 139.96
N ASN A 13 -32.41 -83.08 141.28
CA ASN A 13 -32.09 -81.93 142.15
C ASN A 13 -30.96 -82.16 143.16
N ALA A 14 -30.27 -83.32 143.12
CA ALA A 14 -29.26 -83.67 144.14
C ALA A 14 -27.84 -83.94 143.59
N VAL A 15 -27.65 -84.09 142.27
CA VAL A 15 -26.34 -84.42 141.68
C VAL A 15 -25.58 -83.18 141.19
N ASN A 16 -26.27 -82.14 140.73
CA ASN A 16 -25.62 -80.87 140.33
C ASN A 16 -25.51 -79.83 141.46
N ASN A 17 -26.16 -80.06 142.61
CA ASN A 17 -26.09 -79.21 143.81
C ASN A 17 -25.84 -80.07 145.07
N PRO A 18 -24.60 -80.46 145.36
CA PRO A 18 -24.27 -81.12 146.62
C PRO A 18 -24.57 -80.18 147.79
N ARG A 19 -25.54 -80.57 148.64
CA ARG A 19 -25.80 -79.94 149.94
C ARG A 19 -24.51 -79.99 150.76
N SER A 20 -23.77 -78.89 150.75
CA SER A 20 -22.63 -78.67 151.61
C SER A 20 -23.11 -78.70 153.07
N LYS A 21 -22.39 -79.45 153.90
CA LYS A 21 -22.44 -79.32 155.35
C LYS A 21 -22.34 -77.83 155.69
N GLN A 22 -23.18 -77.35 156.61
CA GLN A 22 -22.95 -76.08 157.29
C GLN A 22 -21.54 -76.11 157.88
N LYS A 23 -20.59 -75.52 157.15
CA LYS A 23 -19.32 -75.07 157.71
C LYS A 23 -19.69 -73.98 158.70
N GLU A 24 -19.19 -74.13 159.91
CA GLU A 24 -19.11 -73.11 160.94
C GLU A 24 -18.79 -71.73 160.32
N PRO A 25 -19.30 -70.61 160.88
CA PRO A 25 -19.01 -69.29 160.34
C PRO A 25 -17.49 -69.16 160.18
N THR A 26 -17.05 -68.91 158.94
CA THR A 26 -15.65 -68.62 158.63
C THR A 26 -15.18 -67.60 159.67
N PRO A 27 -14.15 -67.91 160.47
CA PRO A 27 -13.66 -66.98 161.48
C PRO A 27 -13.38 -65.65 160.78
N TYR A 28 -13.73 -64.53 161.43
CA TYR A 28 -13.72 -63.18 160.85
C TYR A 28 -12.47 -62.86 159.99
N HIS A 29 -11.34 -63.49 160.30
CA HIS A 29 -10.09 -63.37 159.56
C HIS A 29 -10.09 -64.00 158.15
N GLU A 30 -10.71 -65.16 157.94
CA GLU A 30 -10.80 -65.83 156.62
C GLU A 30 -11.83 -65.15 155.72
N LEU A 31 -12.93 -64.66 156.29
CA LEU A 31 -13.93 -63.85 155.59
C LEU A 31 -13.34 -62.50 155.15
N LYS A 32 -12.44 -61.92 155.96
CA LYS A 32 -11.64 -60.75 155.60
C LYS A 32 -10.65 -61.04 154.47
N LEU A 33 -9.96 -62.19 154.49
CA LEU A 33 -9.05 -62.62 153.42
C LEU A 33 -9.80 -62.91 152.11
N SER A 34 -10.97 -63.53 152.17
CA SER A 34 -11.88 -63.75 151.05
C SER A 34 -12.45 -62.45 150.51
N LEU A 35 -12.90 -61.52 151.36
CA LEU A 35 -13.33 -60.19 150.93
C LEU A 35 -12.17 -59.39 150.34
N MET A 36 -10.95 -59.58 150.85
CA MET A 36 -9.76 -58.91 150.32
C MET A 36 -9.38 -59.48 148.94
N THR A 37 -9.47 -60.80 148.72
CA THR A 37 -9.27 -61.43 147.41
C THR A 37 -10.42 -61.14 146.44
N VAL A 38 -11.67 -61.11 146.89
CA VAL A 38 -12.82 -60.69 146.07
C VAL A 38 -12.69 -59.21 145.71
N ARG A 39 -12.26 -58.35 146.63
CA ARG A 39 -11.96 -56.94 146.33
C ARG A 39 -10.81 -56.82 145.35
N LEU A 40 -9.72 -57.58 145.53
CA LEU A 40 -8.58 -57.60 144.60
C LEU A 40 -9.00 -58.09 143.22
N ASN A 41 -9.78 -59.16 143.13
CA ASN A 41 -10.32 -59.68 141.87
C ASN A 41 -11.33 -58.72 141.23
N LEU A 42 -12.09 -57.96 142.03
CA LEU A 42 -13.03 -56.95 141.55
C LEU A 42 -12.30 -55.69 141.07
N GLU A 43 -11.19 -55.32 141.72
CA GLU A 43 -10.28 -54.25 141.30
C GLU A 43 -9.51 -54.65 140.04
N GLU A 44 -9.07 -55.91 139.94
CA GLU A 44 -8.41 -56.47 138.78
C GLU A 44 -9.39 -56.60 137.61
N ALA A 45 -10.62 -57.06 137.85
CA ALA A 45 -11.68 -57.08 136.85
C ALA A 45 -12.12 -55.67 136.43
N ALA A 46 -12.13 -54.69 137.34
CA ALA A 46 -12.38 -53.28 137.00
C ALA A 46 -11.23 -52.69 136.16
N SER A 47 -9.98 -52.98 136.52
CA SER A 47 -8.79 -52.61 135.75
C SER A 47 -8.79 -53.26 134.36
N GLU A 48 -9.16 -54.53 134.25
CA GLU A 48 -9.32 -55.21 132.97
C GLU A 48 -10.47 -54.63 132.16
N ARG A 49 -11.63 -54.34 132.78
CA ARG A 49 -12.76 -53.69 132.12
C ARG A 49 -12.37 -52.33 131.57
N ASP A 50 -11.68 -51.52 132.36
CA ASP A 50 -11.25 -50.19 131.92
C ASP A 50 -10.17 -50.29 130.83
N LYS A 51 -9.25 -51.28 130.89
CA LYS A 51 -8.34 -51.61 129.77
C LYS A 51 -9.08 -52.05 128.51
N TRP A 52 -10.12 -52.88 128.62
CA TRP A 52 -10.94 -53.31 127.49
C TRP A 52 -11.77 -52.16 126.92
N GLN A 53 -12.27 -51.27 127.77
CA GLN A 53 -12.99 -50.07 127.35
C GLN A 53 -12.06 -49.07 126.67
N GLN A 54 -10.82 -48.92 127.16
CA GLN A 54 -9.78 -48.15 126.51
C GLN A 54 -9.44 -48.74 125.12
N ARG A 55 -9.19 -50.06 125.04
CA ARG A 55 -8.94 -50.75 123.77
C ARG A 55 -10.11 -50.67 122.79
N ALA A 56 -11.35 -50.72 123.27
CA ALA A 56 -12.53 -50.57 122.43
C ALA A 56 -12.60 -49.17 121.81
N LYS A 57 -12.32 -48.12 122.60
CA LYS A 57 -12.20 -46.75 122.09
C LYS A 57 -11.05 -46.59 121.09
N GLU A 58 -9.88 -47.12 121.42
CA GLU A 58 -8.72 -47.12 120.51
C GLU A 58 -9.03 -47.85 119.19
N ASN A 59 -9.76 -48.96 119.23
CA ASN A 59 -10.21 -49.67 118.03
C ASN A 59 -11.27 -48.87 117.24
N GLU A 60 -12.19 -48.19 117.92
CA GLU A 60 -13.21 -47.33 117.28
C GLU A 60 -12.55 -46.12 116.60
N GLU A 61 -11.57 -45.50 117.25
CA GLU A 61 -10.73 -44.44 116.68
C GLU A 61 -9.90 -44.96 115.49
N ALA A 62 -9.25 -46.12 115.63
CA ALA A 62 -8.49 -46.74 114.56
C ALA A 62 -9.38 -47.14 113.36
N ALA A 63 -10.59 -47.65 113.60
CA ALA A 63 -11.56 -47.94 112.55
C ALA A 63 -12.02 -46.66 111.84
N SER A 64 -12.24 -45.58 112.58
CA SER A 64 -12.59 -44.27 112.02
C SER A 64 -11.47 -43.69 111.15
N GLN A 65 -10.21 -43.79 111.62
CA GLN A 65 -9.03 -43.41 110.84
C GLN A 65 -8.89 -44.27 109.58
N LEU A 66 -9.15 -45.58 109.67
CA LEU A 66 -9.07 -46.48 108.52
C LEU A 66 -10.12 -46.14 107.46
N VAL A 67 -11.36 -45.81 107.87
CA VAL A 67 -12.41 -45.32 106.96
C VAL A 67 -11.99 -44.01 106.29
N HIS A 68 -11.40 -43.07 107.04
CA HIS A 68 -10.88 -41.81 106.49
C HIS A 68 -9.80 -42.05 105.44
N VAL A 69 -8.79 -42.87 105.74
CA VAL A 69 -7.73 -43.25 104.79
C VAL A 69 -8.32 -43.92 103.56
N GLN A 70 -9.34 -44.77 103.74
CA GLN A 70 -9.99 -45.45 102.61
C GLN A 70 -10.75 -44.46 101.70
N GLN A 71 -11.39 -43.43 102.27
CA GLN A 71 -12.00 -42.34 101.52
C GLN A 71 -10.95 -41.53 100.75
N GLU A 72 -9.85 -41.16 101.40
CA GLU A 72 -8.74 -40.45 100.74
C GLU A 72 -8.17 -41.24 99.56
N ILE A 73 -7.96 -42.55 99.73
CA ILE A 73 -7.50 -43.44 98.65
C ILE A 73 -8.48 -43.41 97.48
N GLN A 74 -9.79 -43.45 97.74
CA GLN A 74 -10.81 -43.36 96.69
C GLN A 74 -10.77 -41.99 95.99
N THR A 75 -10.64 -40.90 96.75
CA THR A 75 -10.52 -39.55 96.19
C THR A 75 -9.29 -39.43 95.29
N TYR A 76 -8.12 -39.87 95.75
CA TYR A 76 -6.90 -39.86 94.94
C TYR A 76 -7.03 -40.73 93.69
N GLN A 77 -7.70 -41.89 93.76
CA GLN A 77 -7.95 -42.72 92.59
C GLN A 77 -8.79 -41.99 91.54
N ILE A 78 -9.87 -41.30 91.96
CA ILE A 78 -10.72 -40.50 91.07
C ILE A 78 -9.91 -39.37 90.44
N GLU A 79 -9.15 -38.62 91.25
CA GLU A 79 -8.30 -37.53 90.75
C GLU A 79 -7.23 -38.04 89.78
N THR A 80 -6.60 -39.17 90.09
CA THR A 80 -5.61 -39.81 89.21
C THR A 80 -6.24 -40.21 87.87
N ASN A 81 -7.45 -40.76 87.88
CA ASN A 81 -8.17 -41.12 86.65
C ASN A 81 -8.55 -39.88 85.83
N LYS A 82 -9.06 -38.83 86.49
CA LYS A 82 -9.37 -37.55 85.84
C LYS A 82 -8.12 -36.93 85.21
N LEU A 83 -6.99 -36.95 85.91
CA LEU A 83 -5.73 -36.44 85.40
C LEU A 83 -5.25 -37.25 84.19
N LYS A 84 -5.35 -38.60 84.24
CA LYS A 84 -5.04 -39.46 83.09
C LYS A 84 -5.90 -39.14 81.87
N GLU A 85 -7.20 -38.93 82.06
CA GLU A 85 -8.10 -38.52 80.97
C GLU A 85 -7.69 -37.18 80.37
N GLN A 86 -7.42 -36.17 81.21
CA GLN A 86 -6.96 -34.86 80.76
C GLN A 86 -5.63 -34.94 80.00
N VAL A 87 -4.66 -35.69 80.52
CA VAL A 87 -3.37 -35.90 79.83
C VAL A 87 -3.58 -36.57 78.48
N THR A 88 -4.47 -37.57 78.41
CA THR A 88 -4.78 -38.26 77.15
C THR A 88 -5.45 -37.33 76.14
N GLN A 89 -6.38 -36.48 76.60
CA GLN A 89 -7.05 -35.47 75.77
C GLN A 89 -6.07 -34.42 75.26
N ASN A 90 -5.22 -33.88 76.14
CA ASN A 90 -4.20 -32.89 75.76
C ASN A 90 -3.20 -33.48 74.77
N TYR A 91 -2.80 -34.75 74.96
CA TYR A 91 -1.90 -35.43 74.03
C TYR A 91 -2.54 -35.65 72.66
N ARG A 92 -3.82 -36.02 72.60
CA ARG A 92 -4.57 -36.10 71.35
C ARG A 92 -4.65 -34.75 70.66
N PHE A 93 -5.01 -33.69 71.40
CA PHE A 93 -5.07 -32.34 70.86
C PHE A 93 -3.73 -31.91 70.26
N TYR A 94 -2.62 -32.18 70.95
CA TYR A 94 -1.28 -31.91 70.45
C TYR A 94 -0.97 -32.64 69.14
N ILE A 95 -1.32 -33.93 69.04
CA ILE A 95 -1.14 -34.70 67.80
C ILE A 95 -1.98 -34.11 66.66
N ASP A 96 -3.25 -33.84 66.90
CA ASP A 96 -4.16 -33.27 65.90
C ASP A 96 -3.65 -31.91 65.39
N GLU A 97 -3.12 -31.08 66.31
CA GLU A 97 -2.52 -29.79 65.96
C GLU A 97 -1.26 -29.98 65.10
N GLN A 98 -0.38 -30.92 65.46
CA GLN A 98 0.82 -31.25 64.68
C GLN A 98 0.46 -31.72 63.26
N GLU A 99 -0.53 -32.60 63.13
CA GLU A 99 -1.02 -33.03 61.81
C GLU A 99 -1.57 -31.85 61.00
N ASN A 100 -2.30 -30.94 61.64
CA ASN A 100 -2.84 -29.77 60.98
C ASN A 100 -1.74 -28.80 60.51
N TYR A 101 -0.70 -28.59 61.31
CA TYR A 101 0.48 -27.81 60.90
C TYR A 101 1.16 -28.45 59.68
N GLN A 102 1.34 -29.77 59.67
CA GLN A 102 1.94 -30.47 58.53
C GLN A 102 1.09 -30.34 57.27
N LYS A 103 -0.24 -30.48 57.38
CA LYS A 103 -1.19 -30.28 56.26
C LYS A 103 -1.09 -28.86 55.70
N THR A 104 -1.07 -27.85 56.56
CA THR A 104 -0.97 -26.44 56.16
C THR A 104 0.36 -26.16 55.45
N LEU A 105 1.46 -26.73 55.95
CA LEU A 105 2.78 -26.58 55.36
C LEU A 105 2.90 -27.26 53.98
N CYS A 106 2.24 -28.39 53.77
CA CYS A 106 2.13 -29.03 52.45
C CYS A 106 1.36 -28.14 51.47
N LEU A 107 0.18 -27.65 51.85
CA LEU A 107 -0.62 -26.76 51.00
C LEU A 107 0.13 -25.47 50.62
N TYR A 108 0.84 -24.87 51.58
CA TYR A 108 1.66 -23.69 51.32
C TYR A 108 2.78 -23.97 50.29
N LYS A 109 3.44 -25.13 50.39
CA LYS A 109 4.48 -25.53 49.42
C LYS A 109 3.89 -25.75 48.03
N GLU A 110 2.71 -26.37 47.94
CA GLU A 110 2.00 -26.56 46.67
C GLU A 110 1.61 -25.23 46.02
N GLU A 111 1.00 -24.32 46.79
CA GLU A 111 0.65 -22.98 46.30
C GLU A 111 1.88 -22.18 45.89
N LYS A 112 2.97 -22.26 46.67
CA LYS A 112 4.24 -21.64 46.28
C LYS A 112 4.76 -22.18 44.95
N ALA A 113 4.68 -23.49 44.72
CA ALA A 113 5.09 -24.10 43.46
C ALA A 113 4.21 -23.65 42.28
N LYS A 114 2.89 -23.57 42.48
CA LYS A 114 1.94 -23.06 41.47
C LYS A 114 2.25 -21.60 41.11
N ILE A 115 2.47 -20.74 42.09
CA ILE A 115 2.83 -19.33 41.87
C ILE A 115 4.15 -19.23 41.10
N SER A 116 5.16 -20.02 41.47
CA SER A 116 6.43 -20.05 40.73
C SER A 116 6.25 -20.48 39.27
N GLN A 117 5.41 -21.48 38.99
CA GLN A 117 5.08 -21.87 37.61
C GLN A 117 4.37 -20.75 36.86
N LEU A 118 3.38 -20.11 37.48
CA LEU A 118 2.63 -19.00 36.88
C LEU A 118 3.54 -17.82 36.52
N VAL A 119 4.45 -17.45 37.43
CA VAL A 119 5.47 -16.40 37.17
C VAL A 119 6.34 -16.78 35.97
N HIS A 120 6.78 -18.03 35.86
CA HIS A 120 7.56 -18.48 34.71
C HIS A 120 6.77 -18.43 33.40
N VAL A 121 5.48 -18.78 33.41
CA VAL A 121 4.61 -18.69 32.22
C VAL A 121 4.46 -17.24 31.79
N HIS A 122 4.08 -16.34 32.69
CA HIS A 122 3.93 -14.91 32.38
C HIS A 122 5.24 -14.26 31.94
N GLN A 123 6.38 -14.67 32.51
CA GLN A 123 7.68 -14.19 32.08
C GLN A 123 7.97 -14.57 30.61
N ARG A 124 7.59 -15.76 30.17
CA ARG A 124 7.73 -16.18 28.77
C ARG A 124 6.76 -15.40 27.87
N GLU A 125 5.51 -15.24 28.28
CA GLU A 125 4.52 -14.46 27.52
C GLU A 125 4.99 -13.02 27.30
N ILE A 126 5.53 -12.38 28.34
CA ILE A 126 6.12 -11.04 28.24
C ILE A 126 7.27 -11.01 27.22
N GLN A 127 8.16 -12.01 27.24
CA GLN A 127 9.26 -12.10 26.28
C GLN A 127 8.75 -12.29 24.84
N THR A 128 7.73 -13.12 24.64
CA THR A 128 7.09 -13.33 23.33
C THR A 128 6.45 -12.03 22.82
N CYS A 129 5.66 -11.34 23.64
CA CYS A 129 5.05 -10.07 23.26
C CYS A 129 6.10 -9.00 22.94
N GLN A 130 7.23 -8.97 23.66
CA GLN A 130 8.34 -8.05 23.36
C GLN A 130 8.98 -8.35 22.00
N LEU A 131 9.15 -9.63 21.66
CA LEU A 131 9.68 -10.05 20.36
C LEU A 131 8.73 -9.66 19.23
N GLU A 132 7.44 -9.95 19.36
CA GLU A 132 6.41 -9.56 18.38
C GLU A 132 6.34 -8.05 18.19
N ALA A 133 6.43 -7.27 19.27
CA ALA A 133 6.45 -5.80 19.19
C ALA A 133 7.67 -5.28 18.42
N ASN A 134 8.83 -5.90 18.60
CA ASN A 134 10.04 -5.55 17.86
C ASN A 134 9.92 -5.91 16.38
N GLU A 135 9.40 -7.09 16.04
CA GLU A 135 9.15 -7.49 14.65
C GLU A 135 8.16 -6.55 13.95
N LEU A 136 7.08 -6.17 14.63
CA LEU A 136 6.11 -5.20 14.10
C LEU A 136 6.77 -3.84 13.86
N LYS A 137 7.62 -3.38 14.79
CA LYS A 137 8.36 -2.12 14.64
C LYS A 137 9.31 -2.15 13.43
N GLU A 138 10.00 -3.26 13.22
CA GLU A 138 10.86 -3.45 12.04
C GLU A 138 10.04 -3.44 10.75
N ARG A 139 8.93 -4.18 10.69
CA ARG A 139 8.03 -4.20 9.52
C ARG A 139 7.46 -2.82 9.21
N VAL A 140 7.05 -2.06 10.22
CA VAL A 140 6.57 -0.68 10.05
C VAL A 140 7.66 0.20 9.46
N THR A 141 8.90 0.06 9.96
CA THR A 141 10.06 0.83 9.45
C THR A 141 10.35 0.48 7.99
N GLN A 142 10.32 -0.81 7.64
CA GLN A 142 10.51 -1.27 6.27
C GLN A 142 9.41 -0.75 5.33
N ASN A 143 8.14 -0.88 5.72
CA ASN A 143 7.00 -0.38 4.94
C ASN A 143 7.06 1.13 4.72
N TYR A 144 7.48 1.88 5.74
CA TYR A 144 7.67 3.32 5.61
C TYR A 144 8.77 3.64 4.60
N ASN A 145 9.90 2.94 4.63
CA ASN A 145 10.96 3.13 3.65
C ASN A 145 10.50 2.80 2.22
N PHE A 146 9.76 1.71 2.04
CA PHE A 146 9.17 1.36 0.74
C PHE A 146 8.27 2.47 0.20
N TYR A 147 7.41 3.04 1.05
CA TYR A 147 6.54 4.15 0.66
C TYR A 147 7.35 5.37 0.20
N ILE A 148 8.43 5.72 0.91
CA ILE A 148 9.31 6.83 0.53
C ILE A 148 10.02 6.56 -0.81
N ASP A 149 10.49 5.34 -1.04
CA ASP A 149 11.17 4.99 -2.29
C ASP A 149 10.21 4.94 -3.47
N GLU A 150 8.98 4.45 -3.28
CA GLU A 150 7.91 4.51 -4.28
C GLU A 150 7.53 5.96 -4.61
N GLN A 151 7.43 6.83 -3.59
CA GLN A 151 7.19 8.25 -3.78
C GLN A 151 8.31 8.91 -4.61
N LYS A 152 9.58 8.59 -4.35
CA LYS A 152 10.71 9.08 -5.16
C LYS A 152 10.65 8.56 -6.59
N SER A 153 10.33 7.29 -6.78
CA SER A 153 10.18 6.67 -8.11
C SER A 153 9.09 7.36 -8.93
N HIS A 154 7.94 7.67 -8.32
CA HIS A 154 6.88 8.43 -8.96
C HIS A 154 7.32 9.84 -9.33
N GLN A 155 8.02 10.54 -8.43
CA GLN A 155 8.56 11.87 -8.72
C GLN A 155 9.55 11.84 -9.90
N GLN A 156 10.44 10.86 -9.94
CA GLN A 156 11.38 10.66 -11.05
C GLN A 156 10.65 10.41 -12.38
N THR A 157 9.63 9.55 -12.36
CA THR A 157 8.82 9.24 -13.55
C THR A 157 8.11 10.49 -14.09
N LEU A 158 7.56 11.33 -13.20
CA LEU A 158 6.94 12.59 -13.59
C LEU A 158 7.93 13.57 -14.22
N CYS A 159 9.15 13.65 -13.69
CA CYS A 159 10.21 14.47 -14.27
C CYS A 159 10.54 14.01 -15.70
N LEU A 160 10.80 12.70 -15.89
CA LEU A 160 11.09 12.13 -17.21
C LEU A 160 9.94 12.36 -18.20
N TYR A 161 8.70 12.17 -17.76
CA TYR A 161 7.52 12.45 -18.59
C TYR A 161 7.47 13.91 -19.06
N ASN A 162 7.75 14.86 -18.16
CA ASN A 162 7.77 16.28 -18.50
C ASN A 162 8.91 16.64 -19.46
N GLU A 163 10.08 16.01 -19.30
CA GLU A 163 11.19 16.16 -20.24
C GLU A 163 10.84 15.64 -21.64
N GLU A 164 10.27 14.43 -21.74
CA GLU A 164 9.84 13.87 -23.03
C GLU A 164 8.73 14.72 -23.66
N LYS A 165 7.80 15.24 -22.86
CA LYS A 165 6.77 16.18 -23.32
C LYS A 165 7.39 17.46 -23.90
N ALA A 166 8.42 18.01 -23.26
CA ALA A 166 9.15 19.17 -23.76
C ALA A 166 9.84 18.84 -25.09
N ARG A 167 10.56 17.71 -25.17
CA ARG A 167 11.20 17.26 -26.42
C ARG A 167 10.21 17.04 -27.56
N ALA A 168 9.05 16.44 -27.27
CA ALA A 168 7.99 16.27 -28.26
C ALA A 168 7.49 17.62 -28.80
N THR A 169 7.35 18.61 -27.92
CA THR A 169 6.98 19.98 -28.30
C THR A 169 8.04 20.60 -29.21
N GLU A 170 9.34 20.43 -28.91
CA GLU A 170 10.43 20.89 -29.77
C GLU A 170 10.44 20.20 -31.15
N PHE A 171 10.10 18.91 -31.21
CA PHE A 171 10.00 18.21 -32.50
C PHE A 171 8.84 18.73 -33.34
N ILE A 172 7.69 19.00 -32.71
CA ILE A 172 6.53 19.58 -33.39
C ILE A 172 6.89 20.95 -33.97
N THR A 173 7.50 21.83 -33.19
CA THR A 173 7.87 23.17 -33.68
C THR A 173 8.88 23.11 -34.83
N LYS A 174 9.87 22.21 -34.75
CA LYS A 174 10.82 21.96 -35.86
C LYS A 174 10.13 21.43 -37.10
N TYR A 175 9.19 20.50 -36.92
CA TYR A 175 8.43 19.93 -38.03
C TYR A 175 7.59 21.00 -38.74
N GLU A 176 6.88 21.84 -37.98
CA GLU A 176 6.08 22.95 -38.51
C GLU A 176 6.95 23.95 -39.28
N ALA A 177 8.12 24.31 -38.74
CA ALA A 177 9.08 25.18 -39.41
C ALA A 177 9.53 24.60 -40.76
N VAL A 178 9.99 23.34 -40.78
CA VAL A 178 10.41 22.67 -42.03
C VAL A 178 9.25 22.54 -43.02
N ASN A 179 8.03 22.27 -42.53
CA ASN A 179 6.86 22.20 -43.41
C ASN A 179 6.54 23.57 -44.03
N SER A 180 6.63 24.66 -43.27
CA SER A 180 6.46 26.01 -43.80
C SER A 180 7.52 26.37 -44.85
N GLU A 181 8.79 25.97 -44.64
CA GLU A 181 9.85 26.16 -45.62
C GLU A 181 9.57 25.38 -46.90
N ARG A 182 9.14 24.12 -46.77
CA ARG A 182 8.74 23.29 -47.91
C ARG A 182 7.60 23.94 -48.71
N GLU A 183 6.58 24.45 -48.04
CA GLU A 183 5.46 25.15 -48.69
C GLU A 183 5.93 26.40 -49.43
N MET A 184 6.84 27.18 -48.84
CA MET A 184 7.49 28.31 -49.51
C MET A 184 8.25 27.89 -50.77
N TYR A 185 9.07 26.84 -50.69
CA TYR A 185 9.81 26.32 -51.86
C TYR A 185 8.87 25.82 -52.96
N LEU A 186 7.78 25.14 -52.58
CA LEU A 186 6.75 24.70 -53.54
C LEU A 186 6.07 25.89 -54.23
N SER A 187 5.79 26.96 -53.49
CA SER A 187 5.25 28.20 -54.05
C SER A 187 6.20 28.82 -55.08
N LEU A 188 7.47 29.05 -54.71
CA LEU A 188 8.51 29.60 -55.60
C LEU A 188 8.71 28.73 -56.85
N TYR A 189 8.72 27.41 -56.69
CA TYR A 189 8.84 26.49 -57.82
C TYR A 189 7.65 26.61 -58.79
N ASN A 190 6.43 26.74 -58.26
CA ASN A 190 5.25 26.90 -59.10
C ASN A 190 5.21 28.27 -59.80
N GLU A 191 5.65 29.34 -59.12
CA GLU A 191 5.76 30.68 -59.67
C GLU A 191 6.78 30.72 -60.83
N THR A 192 8.01 30.27 -60.60
CA THR A 192 9.05 30.19 -61.64
C THR A 192 8.62 29.33 -62.83
N LYS A 193 7.90 28.22 -62.59
CA LYS A 193 7.31 27.41 -63.66
C LYS A 193 6.26 28.18 -64.47
N ALA A 194 5.44 29.00 -63.82
CA ALA A 194 4.45 29.86 -64.48
C ALA A 194 5.12 30.97 -65.29
N GLU A 195 6.14 31.62 -64.74
CA GLU A 195 6.95 32.64 -65.42
C GLU A 195 7.62 32.08 -66.68
N LEU A 196 8.28 30.91 -66.58
CA LEU A 196 8.88 30.24 -67.73
C LEU A 196 7.86 29.91 -68.83
N LYS A 197 6.64 29.50 -68.43
CA LYS A 197 5.55 29.25 -69.38
C LYS A 197 5.10 30.55 -70.06
N HIS A 198 5.01 31.64 -69.30
CA HIS A 198 4.69 32.96 -69.81
C HIS A 198 5.77 33.47 -70.79
N GLU A 199 7.06 33.37 -70.42
CA GLU A 199 8.18 33.75 -71.29
C GLU A 199 8.18 32.96 -72.59
N ARG A 200 7.96 31.63 -72.53
CA ARG A 200 7.90 30.78 -73.73
C ARG A 200 6.77 31.22 -74.67
N ARG A 201 5.60 31.55 -74.13
CA ARG A 201 4.46 32.08 -74.90
C ARG A 201 4.77 33.44 -75.51
N SER A 202 5.38 34.34 -74.73
CA SER A 202 5.80 35.67 -75.20
C SER A 202 6.84 35.57 -76.33
N LYS A 203 7.88 34.76 -76.16
CA LYS A 203 8.90 34.49 -77.20
C LYS A 203 8.27 33.90 -78.46
N ALA A 204 7.34 32.96 -78.34
CA ALA A 204 6.62 32.41 -79.49
C ALA A 204 5.75 33.47 -80.19
N SER A 205 5.08 34.35 -79.43
CA SER A 205 4.29 35.47 -79.96
C SER A 205 5.16 36.46 -80.74
N ILE A 206 6.28 36.89 -80.16
CA ILE A 206 7.26 37.79 -80.80
C ILE A 206 7.79 37.16 -82.09
N LYS A 207 8.18 35.88 -82.05
CA LYS A 207 8.64 35.16 -83.25
C LYS A 207 7.56 35.10 -84.32
N GLY A 208 6.30 34.84 -83.94
CA GLY A 208 5.16 34.83 -84.86
C GLY A 208 4.87 36.21 -85.46
N TRP A 209 5.00 37.28 -84.68
CA TRP A 209 4.90 38.66 -85.20
C TRP A 209 6.05 38.97 -86.17
N GLU A 210 7.28 38.62 -85.83
CA GLU A 210 8.45 38.85 -86.66
C GLU A 210 8.38 38.12 -88.01
N THR A 211 7.90 36.86 -88.01
CA THR A 211 7.66 36.10 -89.25
C THR A 211 6.59 36.77 -90.12
N ARG A 212 5.47 37.21 -89.52
CA ARG A 212 4.40 37.93 -90.26
C ARG A 212 4.91 39.23 -90.87
N ARG A 213 5.62 40.04 -90.08
CA ARG A 213 6.24 41.30 -90.52
C ARG A 213 7.23 41.09 -91.67
N LYS A 214 8.07 40.05 -91.62
CA LYS A 214 9.00 39.72 -92.72
C LYS A 214 8.26 39.31 -93.99
N ALA A 215 7.24 38.46 -93.89
CA ALA A 215 6.45 38.05 -95.05
C ALA A 215 5.72 39.23 -95.70
N GLU A 216 5.17 40.15 -94.90
CA GLU A 216 4.55 41.38 -95.36
C GLU A 216 5.56 42.31 -96.05
N ASN A 217 6.73 42.52 -95.46
CA ASN A 217 7.81 43.28 -96.11
C ASN A 217 8.26 42.67 -97.44
N GLU A 218 8.38 41.35 -97.54
CA GLU A 218 8.72 40.69 -98.82
C GLU A 218 7.60 40.79 -99.86
N LYS A 219 6.34 40.84 -99.42
CA LYS A 219 5.20 41.12 -100.30
C LYS A 219 5.27 42.57 -100.80
N LEU A 220 5.46 43.54 -99.91
CA LEU A 220 5.60 44.96 -100.25
C LEU A 220 6.78 45.19 -101.20
N LYS A 221 7.94 44.55 -100.98
CA LYS A 221 9.08 44.63 -101.91
C LYS A 221 8.73 44.13 -103.31
N ARG A 222 8.00 43.02 -103.42
CA ARG A 222 7.55 42.49 -104.71
C ARG A 222 6.60 43.45 -105.41
N GLU A 223 5.64 44.02 -104.68
CA GLU A 223 4.71 45.01 -105.22
C GLU A 223 5.44 46.28 -105.67
N ILE A 224 6.39 46.80 -104.88
CA ILE A 224 7.24 47.94 -105.26
C ILE A 224 8.04 47.61 -106.52
N SER A 225 8.68 46.44 -106.61
CA SER A 225 9.42 46.02 -107.81
C SER A 225 8.53 45.96 -109.05
N GLN A 226 7.31 45.45 -108.93
CA GLN A 226 6.33 45.44 -110.03
C GLN A 226 5.95 46.86 -110.44
N MET A 227 5.68 47.75 -109.49
CA MET A 227 5.39 49.16 -109.77
C MET A 227 6.58 49.85 -110.47
N VAL A 228 7.81 49.54 -110.09
CA VAL A 228 9.02 50.09 -110.74
C VAL A 228 9.14 49.61 -112.19
N VAL A 229 8.83 48.35 -112.49
CA VAL A 229 8.81 47.84 -113.88
C VAL A 229 7.73 48.56 -114.69
N LEU A 230 6.50 48.66 -114.17
CA LEU A 230 5.41 49.39 -114.83
C LEU A 230 5.77 50.86 -115.08
N LEU A 231 6.45 51.52 -114.13
CA LEU A 231 6.93 52.89 -114.31
C LEU A 231 8.02 53.00 -115.37
N ARG A 232 8.95 52.03 -115.45
CA ARG A 232 9.98 51.99 -116.50
C ARG A 232 9.37 51.78 -117.88
N GLU A 233 8.48 50.81 -118.04
CA GLU A 233 7.76 50.56 -119.29
C GLU A 233 6.94 51.79 -119.71
N SER A 234 6.28 52.47 -118.75
CA SER A 234 5.56 53.71 -119.02
C SER A 234 6.47 54.87 -119.43
N LEU A 235 7.69 54.96 -118.86
CA LEU A 235 8.67 55.98 -119.25
C LEU A 235 9.27 55.68 -120.62
N GLU A 236 9.58 54.42 -120.91
CA GLU A 236 10.10 53.99 -122.22
C GLU A 236 9.05 54.21 -123.32
N SER A 237 7.79 53.85 -123.08
CA SER A 237 6.69 54.17 -123.98
C SER A 237 6.51 55.68 -124.19
N LYS A 238 6.71 56.49 -123.14
CA LYS A 238 6.73 57.94 -123.27
C LYS A 238 7.91 58.41 -124.13
N ASP A 239 9.11 57.89 -123.92
CA ASP A 239 10.31 58.27 -124.69
C ASP A 239 10.17 57.85 -126.16
N GLU A 240 9.60 56.67 -126.45
CA GLU A 240 9.23 56.23 -127.80
C GLU A 240 8.21 57.17 -128.46
N ALA A 241 7.17 57.58 -127.72
CA ALA A 241 6.18 58.54 -128.21
C ALA A 241 6.81 59.92 -128.48
N VAL A 242 7.73 60.38 -127.62
CA VAL A 242 8.48 61.63 -127.81
C VAL A 242 9.40 61.54 -129.03
N ASN A 243 10.13 60.44 -129.21
CA ASN A 243 10.97 60.22 -130.41
C ASN A 243 10.12 60.19 -131.68
N SER A 244 8.95 59.54 -131.65
CA SER A 244 8.01 59.54 -132.77
C SER A 244 7.56 60.96 -133.12
N LEU A 245 7.31 61.80 -132.12
CA LEU A 245 6.98 63.22 -132.33
C LEU A 245 8.17 64.02 -132.90
N TYR A 246 9.41 63.73 -132.50
CA TYR A 246 10.60 64.34 -133.11
C TYR A 246 10.75 63.98 -134.59
N ILE A 247 10.51 62.73 -134.97
CA ILE A 247 10.52 62.30 -136.37
C ILE A 247 9.45 63.06 -137.17
N VAL A 248 8.24 63.20 -136.59
CA VAL A 248 7.17 64.00 -137.22
C VAL A 248 7.57 65.48 -137.35
N ALA A 249 8.21 66.05 -136.33
CA ALA A 249 8.71 67.42 -136.37
C ALA A 249 9.79 67.60 -137.46
N GLU A 250 10.75 66.68 -137.58
CA GLU A 250 11.76 66.72 -138.64
C GLU A 250 11.14 66.59 -140.04
N ARG A 251 10.11 65.75 -140.20
CA ARG A 251 9.34 65.68 -141.44
C ARG A 251 8.62 67.00 -141.73
N MET A 252 8.03 67.62 -140.72
CA MET A 252 7.41 68.93 -140.86
C MET A 252 8.43 69.99 -141.27
N ASP A 253 9.64 70.00 -140.70
CA ASP A 253 10.72 70.92 -141.07
C ASP A 253 11.23 70.67 -142.51
N ARG A 254 11.31 69.40 -142.94
CA ARG A 254 11.62 69.06 -144.35
C ARG A 254 10.54 69.53 -145.31
N ILE A 255 9.26 69.42 -144.93
CA ILE A 255 8.15 69.97 -145.71
C ILE A 255 8.23 71.50 -145.73
N GLN A 256 8.48 72.14 -144.59
CA GLN A 256 8.58 73.58 -144.47
C GLN A 256 9.73 74.14 -145.33
N SER A 257 10.93 73.55 -145.27
CA SER A 257 12.05 73.97 -146.13
C SER A 257 11.77 73.79 -147.63
N LEU A 258 11.04 72.76 -148.03
CA LEU A 258 10.58 72.61 -149.42
C LEU A 258 9.58 73.70 -149.80
N VAL A 259 8.67 74.09 -148.89
CA VAL A 259 7.72 75.19 -149.10
C VAL A 259 8.46 76.53 -149.19
N ASP A 260 9.39 76.81 -148.27
CA ASP A 260 10.17 78.05 -148.25
C ASP A 260 11.04 78.19 -149.52
N SER A 261 11.52 77.07 -150.08
CA SER A 261 12.25 77.06 -151.38
C SER A 261 11.41 77.50 -152.59
N VAL A 262 10.08 77.60 -152.46
CA VAL A 262 9.19 78.18 -153.47
C VAL A 262 9.24 79.71 -153.45
N GLU A 263 9.47 80.31 -152.29
CA GLU A 263 9.45 81.77 -152.13
C GLU A 263 10.76 82.44 -152.58
N GLU A 264 11.92 81.77 -152.47
CA GLU A 264 13.22 82.42 -152.71
C GLU A 264 13.67 82.51 -154.19
N GLU A 265 13.06 81.79 -155.13
CA GLU A 265 13.47 81.82 -156.55
C GLU A 265 12.38 82.35 -157.48
N THR A 266 12.43 83.65 -157.78
CA THR A 266 11.61 84.31 -158.81
C THR A 266 12.00 83.82 -160.21
N THR A 267 11.37 82.75 -160.68
CA THR A 267 11.41 82.34 -162.10
C THR A 267 10.23 82.95 -162.84
N ASN A 268 10.50 83.96 -163.68
CA ASN A 268 9.52 84.71 -164.48
C ASN A 268 8.88 83.89 -165.62
N ASN A 269 8.65 82.59 -165.44
CA ASN A 269 8.03 81.70 -166.42
C ASN A 269 6.94 80.83 -165.75
N PRO A 270 5.64 81.06 -166.05
CA PRO A 270 4.52 80.41 -165.35
C PRO A 270 4.48 78.87 -165.53
N ILE A 271 5.06 78.33 -166.61
CA ILE A 271 5.17 76.87 -166.81
C ILE A 271 6.24 76.23 -165.91
N GLY A 272 7.31 76.96 -165.57
CA GLY A 272 8.34 76.49 -164.64
C GLY A 272 7.82 76.36 -163.21
N LEU A 273 6.96 77.31 -162.79
CA LEU A 273 6.34 77.34 -161.47
C LEU A 273 5.44 76.11 -161.24
N VAL A 274 4.60 75.76 -162.21
CA VAL A 274 3.70 74.59 -162.12
C VAL A 274 4.49 73.27 -162.06
N GLN A 275 5.60 73.15 -162.80
CA GLN A 275 6.45 71.97 -162.70
C GLN A 275 7.20 71.90 -161.35
N LYS A 276 7.61 73.04 -160.78
CA LYS A 276 8.23 73.11 -159.45
C LYS A 276 7.23 72.69 -158.36
N PHE A 277 6.00 73.20 -158.40
CA PHE A 277 4.92 72.74 -157.53
C PHE A 277 4.63 71.25 -157.66
N LYS A 278 4.66 70.69 -158.88
CA LYS A 278 4.49 69.25 -159.08
C LYS A 278 5.63 68.43 -158.45
N ARG A 279 6.88 68.90 -158.54
CA ARG A 279 8.03 68.24 -157.89
C ARG A 279 7.98 68.35 -156.37
N ILE A 280 7.62 69.52 -155.84
CA ILE A 280 7.48 69.74 -154.40
C ILE A 280 6.32 68.93 -153.85
N TRP A 281 5.18 68.87 -154.55
CA TRP A 281 4.06 68.02 -154.17
C TRP A 281 4.42 66.53 -154.15
N LEU A 282 5.22 66.07 -155.12
CA LEU A 282 5.75 64.70 -155.11
C LEU A 282 6.70 64.48 -153.93
N ALA A 283 7.60 65.43 -153.64
CA ALA A 283 8.52 65.34 -152.51
C ALA A 283 7.80 65.36 -151.14
N ILE A 284 6.77 66.20 -150.97
CA ILE A 284 5.93 66.22 -149.78
C ILE A 284 5.18 64.90 -149.64
N LYS A 285 4.65 64.36 -150.75
CA LYS A 285 3.97 63.06 -150.75
C LYS A 285 4.90 61.92 -150.34
N ASP A 286 6.16 61.95 -150.79
CA ASP A 286 7.17 60.98 -150.39
C ASP A 286 7.50 61.13 -148.89
N ILE A 287 7.72 62.35 -148.38
CA ILE A 287 7.98 62.60 -146.94
C ILE A 287 6.81 62.16 -146.03
N LEU A 288 5.57 62.35 -146.48
CA LEU A 288 4.38 61.89 -145.73
C LEU A 288 4.18 60.36 -145.78
N SER A 289 4.87 59.67 -146.69
CA SER A 289 4.79 58.21 -146.85
C SER A 289 5.91 57.44 -146.14
N GLU A 290 7.00 58.13 -145.77
CA GLU A 290 7.99 57.65 -144.78
C GLU A 290 7.30 57.38 -143.44
#